data_AF-A0A4V0YGS1-F1
#
_entry.id   AF-A0A4V0YGS1-F1
#
_cell.length_a   1.000
_cell.length_b   1.000
_cell.length_c   1.000
_cell.angle_alpha   90.00
_cell.angle_beta   90.00
_cell.angle_gamma   90.00
#
_symmetry.space_group_name_H-M   'P 1'
#
loop_
_entity.id
_entity.type
_entity.pdbx_description
1 polymer ?
#
loop_
_entity_poly.entity_id
_entity_poly.type
_entity_poly.pdbx_seq_one_letter_code
_entity_poly.pdbx_strand_id
1 'polypeptide(L)'
;MDAPPQSPEQPQRPQQTQHPGPLFAGVEGVWNADPVTVATLLFRQAFWNVAGQALPDRGVHRLTEDLGALCGVTVPAIRFSGGQPESTLLQLALEAVLLWERAGVAARVSTGTDRSSHNVLMLRRGHTVLQSPDPEGALRHLLANPPF
;
A
#
# COMPACT_ATOMS: atom_id res chain seq x y z
N MET A 1 15.89 -33.24 57.51
CA MET A 1 16.28 -33.62 56.14
C MET A 1 15.46 -32.72 55.25
N ASP A 2 15.93 -31.48 55.08
CA ASP A 2 15.17 -30.38 54.50
C ASP A 2 15.43 -30.27 53.00
N ALA A 3 14.37 -30.07 52.23
CA ALA A 3 14.38 -29.96 50.79
C ALA A 3 15.10 -28.68 50.32
N PRO A 4 15.79 -28.70 49.15
CA PRO A 4 16.48 -27.53 48.64
C PRO A 4 15.49 -26.46 48.12
N PRO A 5 15.86 -25.18 48.17
CA PRO A 5 15.00 -24.08 47.75
C PRO A 5 14.80 -24.04 46.23
N GLN A 6 13.56 -23.81 45.80
CA GLN A 6 13.20 -23.65 44.39
C GLN A 6 13.78 -22.33 43.84
N SER A 7 14.44 -22.42 42.68
CA SER A 7 14.97 -21.25 41.96
C SER A 7 13.83 -20.38 41.44
N PRO A 8 13.96 -19.03 41.47
CA PRO A 8 12.92 -18.14 40.99
C PRO A 8 12.79 -18.24 39.46
N GLU A 9 11.54 -18.44 39.04
CA GLU A 9 11.06 -18.44 37.65
C GLU A 9 11.50 -17.16 36.94
N GLN A 10 12.32 -17.28 35.89
CA GLN A 10 12.71 -16.13 35.08
C GLN A 10 11.46 -15.58 34.35
N PRO A 11 11.22 -14.25 34.38
CA PRO A 11 10.12 -13.67 33.62
C PRO A 11 10.32 -13.95 32.13
N GLN A 12 9.35 -14.65 31.54
CA GLN A 12 9.28 -14.86 30.09
C GLN A 12 9.32 -13.49 29.40
N ARG A 13 10.37 -13.21 28.62
CA ARG A 13 10.42 -12.02 27.77
C ARG A 13 9.18 -12.02 26.87
N PRO A 14 8.50 -10.88 26.67
CA PRO A 14 7.45 -10.80 25.67
C PRO A 14 8.04 -11.21 24.32
N GLN A 15 7.39 -12.19 23.68
CA GLN A 15 7.73 -12.64 22.35
C GLN A 15 7.78 -11.40 21.44
N GLN A 16 8.95 -11.08 20.91
CA GLN A 16 9.09 -10.07 19.87
C GLN A 16 8.20 -10.51 18.71
N THR A 17 7.08 -9.82 18.53
CA THR A 17 6.28 -9.89 17.31
C THR A 17 7.23 -9.51 16.17
N GLN A 18 7.65 -10.52 15.41
CA GLN A 18 8.38 -10.32 14.16
C GLN A 18 7.51 -9.38 13.32
N HIS A 19 7.96 -8.14 13.18
CA HIS A 19 7.37 -7.27 12.18
C HIS A 19 7.70 -7.93 10.84
N PRO A 20 6.70 -8.29 10.00
CA PRO A 20 7.01 -8.80 8.69
C PRO A 20 7.91 -7.79 8.00
N GLY A 21 9.04 -8.26 7.47
CA GLY A 21 9.97 -7.42 6.72
C GLY A 21 9.28 -6.75 5.51
N PRO A 22 9.98 -5.87 4.80
CA PRO A 22 9.41 -5.24 3.61
C PRO A 22 8.94 -6.30 2.61
N LEU A 23 7.80 -6.05 1.97
CA LEU A 23 7.19 -6.99 1.03
C LEU A 23 7.99 -7.10 -0.27
N PHE A 24 8.71 -6.05 -0.64
CA PHE A 24 9.64 -6.03 -1.76
C PHE A 24 11.08 -5.82 -1.30
N ALA A 25 12.03 -6.39 -2.02
CA ALA A 25 13.46 -6.19 -1.82
C ALA A 25 13.91 -4.81 -2.33
N GLY A 26 13.43 -3.74 -1.69
CA GLY A 26 13.70 -2.37 -2.13
C GLY A 26 12.98 -1.98 -3.42
N VAL A 27 13.41 -0.84 -3.98
CA VAL A 27 12.82 -0.25 -5.20
C VAL A 27 13.04 -1.14 -6.42
N GLU A 28 14.19 -1.81 -6.50
CA GLU A 28 14.47 -2.78 -7.57
C GLU A 28 13.54 -3.98 -7.50
N GLY A 29 13.22 -4.46 -6.29
CA GLY A 29 12.28 -5.55 -6.08
C GLY A 29 10.88 -5.22 -6.61
N VAL A 30 10.38 -4.01 -6.36
CA VAL A 30 9.06 -3.58 -6.86
C VAL A 30 9.06 -3.29 -8.36
N TRP A 31 10.18 -2.78 -8.90
CA TRP A 31 10.32 -2.50 -10.33
C TRP A 31 10.20 -3.76 -11.20
N ASN A 32 10.72 -4.88 -10.70
CA ASN A 32 10.70 -6.17 -11.41
C ASN A 32 9.52 -7.06 -11.00
N ALA A 33 8.67 -6.61 -10.07
CA ALA A 33 7.50 -7.37 -9.63
C ALA A 33 6.38 -7.32 -10.67
N ASP A 34 5.43 -8.27 -10.58
CA ASP A 34 4.22 -8.22 -11.40
C ASP A 34 3.43 -6.92 -11.10
N PRO A 35 3.11 -6.11 -12.13
CA PRO A 35 2.45 -4.82 -11.91
C PRO A 35 1.08 -4.93 -11.21
N VAL A 36 0.34 -6.01 -11.44
CA VAL A 36 -0.98 -6.21 -10.80
C VAL A 36 -0.81 -6.57 -9.32
N THR A 37 0.21 -7.37 -8.97
CA THR A 37 0.57 -7.63 -7.58
C THR A 37 0.96 -6.33 -6.86
N VAL A 38 1.81 -5.50 -7.46
CA VAL A 38 2.19 -4.18 -6.90
C VAL A 38 0.97 -3.29 -6.71
N ALA A 39 0.13 -3.17 -7.75
CA ALA A 39 -1.08 -2.38 -7.69
C ALA A 39 -2.06 -2.88 -6.62
N THR A 40 -2.18 -4.19 -6.42
CA THR A 40 -3.06 -4.78 -5.40
C THR A 40 -2.55 -4.46 -3.99
N LEU A 41 -1.26 -4.67 -3.74
CA LEU A 41 -0.66 -4.43 -2.43
C LEU A 41 -0.69 -2.94 -2.07
N LEU A 42 -0.37 -2.07 -3.03
CA LEU A 42 -0.46 -0.62 -2.84
C LEU A 42 -1.92 -0.17 -2.60
N PHE A 43 -2.90 -0.76 -3.29
CA PHE A 43 -4.31 -0.44 -3.08
C PHE A 43 -4.75 -0.77 -1.65
N ARG A 44 -4.36 -1.93 -1.13
CA ARG A 44 -4.62 -2.32 0.25
C ARG A 44 -3.94 -1.36 1.24
N GLN A 45 -2.66 -1.06 1.03
CA GLN A 45 -1.91 -0.13 1.88
C GLN A 45 -2.57 1.26 1.92
N ALA A 46 -3.01 1.77 0.78
CA ALA A 46 -3.60 3.09 0.65
C ALA A 46 -5.00 3.20 1.27
N PHE A 47 -5.85 2.17 1.08
CA PHE A 47 -7.28 2.29 1.36
C PHE A 47 -7.78 1.50 2.58
N TRP A 48 -7.05 0.51 3.10
CA TRP A 48 -7.55 -0.34 4.20
C TRP A 48 -8.02 0.46 5.42
N ASN A 49 -7.22 1.43 5.86
CA ASN A 49 -7.51 2.23 7.06
C ASN A 49 -8.55 3.35 6.82
N VAL A 50 -8.89 3.63 5.56
CA VAL A 50 -9.85 4.70 5.20
C VAL A 50 -11.14 4.14 4.58
N ALA A 51 -11.24 2.82 4.40
CA ALA A 51 -12.38 2.16 3.76
C ALA A 51 -13.73 2.38 4.46
N GLY A 52 -13.73 2.77 5.73
CA GLY A 52 -14.96 3.11 6.47
C GLY A 52 -15.47 4.54 6.25
N GLN A 53 -14.72 5.38 5.53
CA GLN A 53 -15.10 6.77 5.25
C GLN A 53 -16.17 6.86 4.15
N ALA A 54 -16.93 7.96 4.14
CA ALA A 54 -17.98 8.18 3.13
C ALA A 54 -17.41 8.29 1.69
N LEU A 55 -16.23 8.89 1.56
CA LEU A 55 -15.48 9.03 0.32
C LEU A 55 -14.00 8.70 0.59
N PRO A 56 -13.61 7.41 0.59
CA PRO A 56 -12.24 7.02 0.87
C PRO A 56 -11.31 7.51 -0.24
N ASP A 57 -10.44 8.47 0.08
CA ASP A 57 -9.49 9.03 -0.86
C ASP A 57 -8.05 8.94 -0.35
N ARG A 58 -7.11 9.07 -1.29
CA ARG A 58 -5.68 9.10 -1.00
C ARG A 58 -5.01 10.09 -1.92
N GLY A 59 -4.27 11.04 -1.36
CA GLY A 59 -3.45 11.96 -2.15
C GLY A 59 -2.34 11.20 -2.88
N VAL A 60 -2.07 11.55 -4.14
CA VAL A 60 -1.05 10.86 -4.97
C VAL A 60 0.32 10.86 -4.29
N HIS A 61 0.68 11.94 -3.59
CA HIS A 61 1.93 11.97 -2.84
C HIS A 61 2.04 10.91 -1.73
N ARG A 62 0.92 10.58 -1.08
CA ARG A 62 0.90 9.53 -0.06
C ARG A 62 1.04 8.15 -0.66
N LEU A 63 0.67 7.95 -1.92
CA LEU A 63 0.89 6.68 -2.62
C LEU A 63 2.38 6.39 -2.80
N THR A 64 3.20 7.42 -3.02
CA THR A 64 4.67 7.26 -3.07
C THR A 64 5.22 6.84 -1.71
N GLU A 65 4.72 7.42 -0.61
CA GLU A 65 5.08 7.04 0.76
C GLU A 65 4.62 5.61 1.09
N ASP A 66 3.38 5.27 0.73
CA ASP A 66 2.79 3.94 0.90
C ASP A 66 3.60 2.88 0.13
N LEU A 67 4.00 3.16 -1.11
CA LEU A 67 4.83 2.28 -1.91
C LEU A 67 6.26 2.16 -1.34
N GLY A 68 6.83 3.26 -0.85
CA GLY A 68 8.10 3.26 -0.15
C GLY A 68 8.08 2.33 1.06
N ALA A 69 7.02 2.38 1.88
CA ALA A 69 6.85 1.49 3.02
C ALA A 69 6.81 0.00 2.62
N LEU A 70 6.15 -0.34 1.51
CA LEU A 70 6.15 -1.72 0.97
C LEU A 70 7.54 -2.18 0.52
N CYS A 71 8.40 -1.24 0.11
CA CYS A 71 9.78 -1.48 -0.31
C CYS A 71 10.80 -1.43 0.83
N GLY A 72 10.39 -1.06 2.05
CA GLY A 72 11.33 -0.80 3.16
C GLY A 72 12.16 0.46 2.98
N VAL A 73 11.66 1.43 2.20
CA VAL A 73 12.32 2.71 1.91
C VAL A 73 11.51 3.85 2.53
N THR A 74 12.16 4.69 3.32
CA THR A 74 11.56 5.91 3.85
C THR A 74 11.69 7.04 2.83
N VAL A 75 10.57 7.57 2.36
CA VAL A 75 10.55 8.78 1.52
C VAL A 75 10.60 10.00 2.46
N PRO A 76 11.58 10.91 2.30
CA PRO A 76 11.68 12.10 3.15
C PRO A 76 10.43 13.00 3.02
N ALA A 77 9.96 13.54 4.14
CA ALA A 77 8.84 14.49 4.15
C ALA A 77 9.16 15.81 3.42
N ILE A 78 10.44 16.17 3.33
CA ILE A 78 10.93 17.37 2.63
C ILE A 78 11.43 16.96 1.25
N ARG A 79 10.66 17.31 0.22
CA ARG A 79 10.92 16.95 -1.18
C ARG A 79 12.00 17.86 -1.76
N PHE A 80 13.24 17.40 -1.75
CA PHE A 80 14.30 18.01 -2.55
C PHE A 80 14.26 17.40 -3.96
N SER A 81 13.71 18.17 -4.90
CA SER A 81 13.76 18.00 -6.36
C SER A 81 14.16 16.60 -6.89
N GLY A 82 13.18 15.73 -7.15
CA GLY A 82 13.25 14.68 -8.17
C GLY A 82 14.34 13.61 -8.05
N GLY A 83 15.00 13.49 -6.90
CA GLY A 83 16.04 12.50 -6.67
C GLY A 83 15.51 11.06 -6.72
N GLN A 84 16.36 10.13 -7.15
CA GLN A 84 16.12 8.71 -6.89
C GLN A 84 16.20 8.47 -5.37
N PRO A 85 15.33 7.63 -4.78
CA PRO A 85 14.35 6.73 -5.42
C PRO A 85 12.95 7.30 -5.65
N GLU A 86 12.68 8.56 -5.28
CA GLU A 86 11.33 9.13 -5.22
C GLU A 86 10.65 9.19 -6.61
N SER A 87 11.40 9.55 -7.65
CA SER A 87 10.87 9.61 -9.03
C SER A 87 10.43 8.24 -9.56
N THR A 88 11.17 7.18 -9.25
CA THR A 88 10.79 5.80 -9.60
C THR A 88 9.54 5.36 -8.85
N LEU A 89 9.47 5.64 -7.55
CA LEU A 89 8.29 5.31 -6.74
C LEU A 89 7.05 6.08 -7.21
N LEU A 90 7.21 7.35 -7.60
CA LEU A 90 6.12 8.13 -8.18
C LEU A 90 5.64 7.52 -9.51
N GLN A 91 6.56 7.14 -10.39
CA GLN A 91 6.21 6.49 -11.66
C GLN A 91 5.41 5.21 -11.42
N LEU A 92 5.89 4.32 -10.54
CA LEU A 92 5.23 3.06 -10.23
C LEU A 92 3.87 3.27 -9.55
N ALA A 93 3.75 4.27 -8.66
CA ALA A 93 2.47 4.63 -8.05
C ALA A 93 1.46 5.11 -9.10
N LEU A 94 1.89 5.90 -10.10
CA LEU A 94 1.03 6.33 -11.19
C LEU A 94 0.59 5.16 -12.08
N GLU A 95 1.49 4.22 -12.37
CA GLU A 95 1.16 2.99 -13.12
C GLU A 95 0.11 2.14 -12.38
N ALA A 96 0.24 2.01 -11.05
CA ALA A 96 -0.76 1.35 -10.22
C ALA A 96 -2.13 2.06 -10.28
N VAL A 97 -2.14 3.40 -10.23
CA VAL A 97 -3.38 4.19 -10.37
C VAL A 97 -4.04 3.96 -11.72
N LEU A 98 -3.27 3.90 -12.82
CA LEU A 98 -3.80 3.61 -14.14
C LEU A 98 -4.44 2.21 -14.22
N LEU A 99 -3.85 1.21 -13.54
CA LEU A 99 -4.45 -0.11 -13.43
C LEU A 99 -5.77 -0.08 -12.64
N TRP A 100 -5.82 0.69 -11.55
CA TRP A 100 -7.04 0.83 -10.76
C TRP A 100 -8.17 1.52 -11.52
N GLU A 101 -7.85 2.56 -12.29
CA GLU A 101 -8.80 3.25 -13.15
C GLU A 101 -9.32 2.33 -14.24
N ARG A 102 -8.42 1.60 -14.91
CA ARG A 102 -8.80 0.63 -15.95
C ARG A 102 -9.70 -0.49 -15.38
N ALA A 103 -9.44 -0.95 -14.16
CA ALA A 103 -10.28 -1.92 -13.48
C ALA A 103 -11.60 -1.32 -12.94
N GLY A 104 -11.74 0.01 -12.95
CA GLY A 104 -12.89 0.72 -12.39
C GLY A 104 -13.00 0.60 -10.87
N VAL A 105 -11.88 0.47 -10.16
CA VAL A 105 -11.84 0.33 -8.69
C VAL A 105 -11.43 1.61 -7.98
N ALA A 106 -10.78 2.53 -8.68
CA ALA A 106 -10.47 3.87 -8.20
C ALA A 106 -10.54 4.88 -9.36
N ALA A 107 -10.60 6.17 -9.04
CA ALA A 107 -10.55 7.25 -10.03
C ALA A 107 -9.71 8.42 -9.51
N ARG A 108 -8.91 9.03 -10.38
CA ARG A 108 -8.27 10.33 -10.08
C ARG A 108 -9.34 11.41 -10.06
N VAL A 109 -9.32 12.22 -9.01
CA VAL A 109 -10.15 13.41 -8.87
C VAL A 109 -9.23 14.60 -8.64
N SER A 110 -9.46 15.66 -9.40
CA SER A 110 -8.83 16.95 -9.16
C SER A 110 -9.90 17.88 -8.60
N THR A 111 -9.79 18.20 -7.31
CA THR A 111 -10.71 19.12 -6.63
C THR A 111 -9.98 20.41 -6.29
N GLY A 112 -10.50 21.55 -6.74
CA GLY A 112 -9.98 22.88 -6.42
C GLY A 112 -9.28 23.60 -7.58
N THR A 113 -8.81 24.81 -7.31
CA THR A 113 -8.07 25.67 -8.26
C THR A 113 -6.57 25.41 -8.25
N ASP A 114 -6.08 24.68 -7.24
CA ASP A 114 -4.67 24.35 -7.10
C ASP A 114 -4.33 23.11 -7.94
N ARG A 115 -3.40 23.27 -8.89
CA ARG A 115 -2.97 22.21 -9.82
C ARG A 115 -2.22 21.07 -9.11
N SER A 116 -1.96 21.19 -7.81
CA SER A 116 -1.14 20.25 -7.03
C SER A 116 -1.94 19.22 -6.23
N SER A 117 -3.24 19.41 -6.03
CA SER A 117 -4.08 18.53 -5.22
C SER A 117 -4.74 17.44 -6.07
N HIS A 118 -3.97 16.42 -6.44
CA HIS A 118 -4.49 15.22 -7.09
C HIS A 118 -4.75 14.13 -6.05
N ASN A 119 -6.02 13.74 -5.94
CA ASN A 119 -6.45 12.64 -5.09
C ASN A 119 -6.91 11.46 -5.95
N VAL A 120 -6.81 10.26 -5.38
CA VAL A 120 -7.34 9.03 -5.93
C VAL A 120 -8.46 8.58 -4.99
N LEU A 121 -9.68 8.58 -5.51
CA LEU A 121 -10.88 8.16 -4.80
C LEU A 121 -11.15 6.68 -5.06
N MET A 122 -11.39 5.90 -4.01
CA MET A 122 -11.84 4.51 -4.16
C MET A 122 -13.30 4.48 -4.64
N LEU A 123 -13.56 3.70 -5.68
CA LEU A 123 -14.91 3.49 -6.22
C LEU A 123 -15.59 2.29 -5.56
N ARG A 124 -16.90 2.14 -5.81
CA ARG A 124 -17.72 1.06 -5.23
C ARG A 124 -17.12 -0.34 -5.45
N ARG A 125 -16.61 -0.64 -6.65
CA ARG A 125 -15.96 -1.92 -6.95
C ARG A 125 -14.65 -2.12 -6.18
N GLY A 126 -13.98 -1.02 -5.83
CA GLY A 126 -12.78 -1.04 -4.99
C GLY A 126 -13.03 -1.59 -3.59
N HIS A 127 -14.19 -1.31 -2.99
CA HIS A 127 -14.56 -1.96 -1.72
C HIS A 127 -14.64 -3.47 -1.84
N THR A 128 -15.22 -3.99 -2.92
CA THR A 128 -15.33 -5.43 -3.17
C THR A 128 -13.95 -6.06 -3.34
N VAL A 129 -13.03 -5.41 -4.06
CA VAL A 129 -11.64 -5.88 -4.18
C VAL A 129 -10.94 -5.86 -2.83
N LEU A 130 -11.08 -4.78 -2.06
CA LEU A 130 -10.42 -4.61 -0.77
C LEU A 130 -10.86 -5.65 0.27
N GLN A 131 -12.15 -6.02 0.25
CA GLN A 131 -12.75 -6.99 1.16
C GLN A 131 -12.67 -8.44 0.66
N SER A 132 -12.19 -8.66 -0.57
CA SER A 132 -12.06 -9.99 -1.14
C SER A 132 -11.08 -10.85 -0.34
N PRO A 133 -11.36 -12.15 -0.14
CA PRO A 133 -10.36 -13.08 0.38
C PRO A 133 -9.17 -13.25 -0.58
N ASP A 134 -9.37 -12.97 -1.87
CA ASP A 134 -8.33 -12.88 -2.90
C ASP A 134 -8.44 -11.54 -3.66
N PRO A 135 -7.84 -10.46 -3.13
CA PRO A 135 -7.88 -9.14 -3.77
C PRO A 135 -7.17 -9.11 -5.13
N GLU A 136 -6.10 -9.89 -5.31
CA GLU A 136 -5.34 -9.89 -6.55
C GLU A 136 -6.12 -10.58 -7.66
N GLY A 137 -6.70 -11.75 -7.39
CA GLY A 137 -7.59 -12.44 -8.33
C GLY A 137 -8.80 -11.59 -8.71
N ALA A 138 -9.40 -10.88 -7.75
CA ALA A 138 -10.49 -9.95 -8.01
C ALA A 138 -10.07 -8.79 -8.93
N LEU A 139 -8.90 -8.18 -8.69
CA LEU A 139 -8.38 -7.11 -9.54
C LEU A 139 -8.04 -7.60 -10.95
N ARG A 140 -7.38 -8.77 -11.07
CA ARG A 140 -7.07 -9.41 -12.36
C ARG A 140 -8.33 -9.70 -13.16
N HIS A 141 -9.38 -10.20 -12.51
CA HIS A 141 -10.68 -10.45 -13.15
C HIS A 141 -11.29 -9.17 -13.75
N LEU A 142 -11.21 -8.05 -13.01
CA LEU A 142 -11.71 -6.75 -13.48
C LEU A 142 -10.85 -6.16 -14.61
N LEU A 143 -9.53 -6.37 -14.59
CA LEU A 143 -8.64 -5.94 -15.68
C LEU A 143 -8.87 -6.73 -16.98
N ALA A 144 -9.25 -8.00 -16.87
CA ALA A 144 -9.63 -8.85 -17.99
C ALA A 144 -11.02 -8.49 -18.55
N ASN A 145 -11.91 -7.95 -17.71
CA ASN A 145 -13.28 -7.58 -18.05
C ASN A 145 -13.57 -6.14 -17.60
N PRO A 146 -12.95 -5.14 -18.25
CA PRO A 146 -13.08 -3.75 -17.83
C PRO A 146 -14.54 -3.29 -17.96
N PRO A 147 -15.00 -2.38 -17.07
CA PRO A 147 -16.39 -1.91 -17.08
C PRO A 147 -16.79 -1.09 -18.31
N PHE A 148 -15.84 -0.69 -19.16
CA PHE A 148 -16.02 0.15 -20.35
C PHE A 148 -15.00 -0.22 -21.43
#